data_AF-A0A7S1MZU3-F1
#
_entry.id   AF-A0A7S1MZU3-F1
#
_cell.length_a   1.000
_cell.length_b   1.000
_cell.length_c   1.000
_cell.angle_alpha   90.00
_cell.angle_beta   90.00
_cell.angle_gamma   90.00
#
_symmetry.space_group_name_H-M   'P 1'
#
loop_
_entity.id
_entity.type
_entity.pdbx_description
1 polymer ?
#
loop_
_entity_poly.entity_id
_entity_poly.type
_entity_poly.pdbx_seq_one_letter_code
_entity_poly.pdbx_strand_id
1 'polypeptide(L)'
;QIEIAEVCYANDFGTSLSKMGVAEMKQEKAGWVYGESYLILDRPLSCVVNKLASGVSVLRNWQAKRIEYGGCGGRGQGKRCCRVVRENGDVVECDAVIVTVPLTILKAGDIAF
;
A
#
# COMPACT_ATOMS: atom_id res chain seq x y z
N GLN A 1 -5.71 -31.48 -13.66
CA GLN A 1 -4.47 -30.79 -14.08
C GLN A 1 -4.64 -29.28 -14.10
N ILE A 2 -5.69 -28.74 -14.76
CA ILE A 2 -5.98 -27.29 -14.76
C ILE A 2 -6.25 -26.76 -13.34
N GLU A 3 -6.99 -27.48 -12.51
CA GLU A 3 -7.28 -27.04 -11.12
C GLU A 3 -6.04 -26.94 -10.24
N ILE A 4 -5.07 -27.84 -10.42
CA ILE A 4 -3.80 -27.79 -9.68
C ILE A 4 -2.98 -26.58 -10.15
N ALA A 5 -2.94 -26.32 -11.45
CA ALA A 5 -2.31 -25.13 -11.99
C ALA A 5 -2.98 -23.85 -11.45
N GLU A 6 -4.31 -23.81 -11.41
CA GLU A 6 -5.07 -22.69 -10.86
C GLU A 6 -4.70 -22.42 -9.38
N VAL A 7 -4.61 -23.47 -8.56
CA VAL A 7 -4.27 -23.36 -7.13
C VAL A 7 -2.83 -22.89 -6.93
N CYS A 8 -1.87 -23.48 -7.65
CA CYS A 8 -0.46 -23.06 -7.57
C CYS A 8 -0.29 -21.60 -8.00
N TYR A 9 -0.92 -21.19 -9.10
CA TYR A 9 -0.84 -19.81 -9.58
C TYR A 9 -1.55 -18.81 -8.65
N ALA A 10 -2.71 -19.18 -8.10
CA ALA A 10 -3.37 -18.34 -7.12
C ALA A 10 -2.53 -18.16 -5.84
N ASN A 11 -1.74 -19.16 -5.46
CA ASN A 11 -0.82 -19.07 -4.33
C ASN A 11 0.32 -18.07 -4.60
N ASP A 12 0.94 -18.15 -5.78
CA ASP A 12 2.08 -17.31 -6.13
C ASP A 12 1.68 -15.85 -6.43
N PHE A 13 0.57 -15.64 -7.14
CA PHE A 13 0.20 -14.34 -7.70
C PHE A 13 -1.06 -13.71 -7.09
N GLY A 14 -1.76 -14.41 -6.21
CA GLY A 14 -2.98 -13.91 -5.55
C GLY A 14 -4.15 -13.64 -6.49
N THR A 15 -4.16 -14.24 -7.69
CA THR A 15 -5.21 -14.05 -8.70
C THR A 15 -5.50 -15.36 -9.46
N SER A 16 -6.67 -15.44 -10.09
CA SER A 16 -7.01 -16.57 -10.97
C SER A 16 -6.20 -16.52 -12.26
N LEU A 17 -5.90 -17.69 -12.84
CA LEU A 17 -5.16 -17.79 -14.10
C LEU A 17 -5.87 -17.02 -15.22
N SER A 18 -7.21 -17.07 -15.22
CA SER A 18 -8.07 -16.36 -16.19
C SER A 18 -8.00 -14.83 -16.13
N LYS A 19 -7.49 -14.27 -15.02
CA LYS A 19 -7.33 -12.81 -14.82
C LYS A 19 -5.88 -12.38 -14.93
N MET A 20 -4.94 -13.31 -15.08
CA MET A 20 -3.53 -13.01 -15.13
C MET A 20 -3.13 -12.53 -16.52
N GLY A 21 -2.51 -11.36 -16.58
CA GLY A 21 -1.91 -10.86 -17.80
C GLY A 21 -0.55 -11.52 -18.07
N VAL A 22 -0.42 -12.13 -19.25
CA VAL A 22 0.81 -12.84 -19.66
C VAL A 22 2.01 -11.89 -19.79
N ALA A 23 1.76 -10.63 -20.13
CA ALA A 23 2.80 -9.61 -20.27
C ALA A 23 3.38 -9.22 -18.90
N GLU A 24 2.52 -8.98 -17.93
CA GLU A 24 2.86 -8.66 -16.54
C GLU A 24 3.67 -9.79 -15.91
N MET A 25 3.25 -11.04 -16.13
CA MET A 25 4.00 -12.22 -15.67
C MET A 25 5.41 -12.29 -16.27
N LYS A 26 5.55 -12.04 -17.57
CA LYS A 26 6.87 -12.03 -18.23
C LYS A 26 7.77 -10.94 -17.66
N GLN A 27 7.20 -9.77 -17.40
CA GLN A 27 7.92 -8.64 -16.82
C GLN A 27 8.40 -8.95 -15.40
N GLU A 28 7.54 -9.54 -14.57
CA GLU A 28 7.90 -9.96 -13.21
C GLU A 28 9.03 -10.99 -13.22
N LYS A 29 8.89 -12.06 -14.03
CA LYS A 29 9.93 -13.10 -14.15
C LYS A 29 11.27 -12.57 -14.64
N ALA A 30 11.27 -11.58 -15.53
CA ALA A 30 12.51 -10.97 -16.02
C ALA A 30 13.24 -10.17 -14.93
N GLY A 31 12.51 -9.63 -13.94
CA GLY A 31 13.09 -8.83 -12.83
C GLY A 31 13.41 -9.63 -11.57
N TRP A 32 12.88 -10.85 -11.43
CA TRP A 32 13.04 -11.66 -10.23
C TRP A 32 14.40 -12.39 -10.19
N VAL A 33 15.40 -11.72 -9.63
CA VAL A 33 16.80 -12.22 -9.55
C VAL A 33 17.09 -13.11 -8.35
N TYR A 34 16.17 -13.26 -7.40
CA TYR A 34 16.41 -13.96 -6.12
C TYR A 34 16.06 -15.46 -6.13
N GLY A 35 15.77 -16.05 -7.30
CA GLY A 35 15.53 -17.49 -7.46
C GLY A 35 14.28 -18.02 -6.75
N GLU A 36 14.13 -19.34 -6.74
CA GLU A 36 12.98 -20.09 -6.18
C GLU A 36 13.20 -20.57 -4.73
N SER A 37 14.23 -20.05 -4.05
CA SER A 37 14.52 -20.46 -2.67
C SER A 37 13.57 -19.78 -1.70
N TYR A 38 12.56 -20.52 -1.25
CA TYR A 38 11.66 -20.05 -0.20
C TYR A 38 12.33 -20.19 1.17
N LEU A 39 12.43 -19.07 1.90
CA LEU A 39 12.84 -19.07 3.29
C LEU A 39 11.60 -19.12 4.18
N ILE A 40 11.55 -20.12 5.05
CA ILE A 40 10.54 -20.19 6.10
C ILE A 40 11.11 -19.43 7.30
N LEU A 41 10.36 -18.43 7.78
CA LEU A 41 10.76 -17.65 8.94
C LEU A 41 10.55 -18.46 10.23
N ASP A 42 11.50 -18.36 11.17
CA ASP A 42 11.39 -18.95 12.52
C ASP A 42 10.36 -18.21 13.41
N ARG A 43 9.87 -17.06 12.93
CA ARG A 43 8.98 -16.14 13.61
C ARG A 43 7.99 -15.50 12.63
N PRO A 44 6.86 -14.98 13.11
CA PRO A 44 5.91 -14.26 12.26
C PRO A 44 6.55 -13.04 11.59
N LEU A 45 6.17 -12.75 10.33
CA LEU A 45 6.63 -11.56 9.59
C LEU A 45 6.30 -10.24 10.31
N SER A 46 5.29 -10.24 11.18
CA SER A 46 4.95 -9.09 12.04
C SER A 46 6.12 -8.64 12.93
N CYS A 47 7.05 -9.53 13.29
CA CYS A 47 8.28 -9.16 14.01
C CYS A 47 9.14 -8.16 13.22
N VAL A 48 9.24 -8.33 11.89
CA VAL A 48 9.98 -7.41 11.01
C VAL A 48 9.28 -6.05 10.98
N VAL A 49 7.96 -6.03 10.78
CA VAL A 49 7.16 -4.80 10.75
C VAL A 49 7.29 -4.03 12.06
N ASN A 50 7.18 -4.73 13.20
CA ASN A 50 7.33 -4.11 14.52
C ASN A 50 8.74 -3.55 14.74
N LYS A 51 9.78 -4.23 14.23
CA LYS A 51 11.15 -3.75 14.33
C LYS A 51 11.37 -2.50 13.47
N LEU A 52 10.85 -2.48 12.25
CA LEU A 52 10.93 -1.32 11.35
C LEU A 52 10.15 -0.11 11.87
N ALA A 53 9.03 -0.34 12.57
CA ALA A 53 8.25 0.73 13.19
C ALA A 53 8.89 1.30 14.48
N SER A 54 9.97 0.68 14.98
CA SER A 54 10.64 1.12 16.20
C SER A 54 11.25 2.52 16.02
N GLY A 55 10.87 3.46 16.89
CA GLY A 55 11.31 4.85 16.81
C GLY A 55 10.53 5.73 15.82
N VAL A 56 9.51 5.19 15.15
CA VAL A 56 8.62 5.95 14.27
C VAL A 56 7.33 6.31 15.01
N SER A 57 6.83 7.53 14.81
CA SER A 57 5.51 7.92 15.31
C SER A 57 4.42 7.23 14.49
N VAL A 58 3.69 6.31 15.10
CA VAL A 58 2.63 5.53 14.44
C VAL A 58 1.29 5.81 15.10
N LEU A 59 0.39 6.47 14.37
CA LEU A 59 -0.98 6.69 14.79
C LEU A 59 -1.83 5.46 14.47
N ARG A 60 -2.07 4.60 15.47
CA ARG A 60 -2.97 3.44 15.35
C ARG A 60 -4.42 3.87 15.52
N ASN A 61 -5.35 3.10 14.95
CA ASN A 61 -6.79 3.40 14.96
C ASN A 61 -7.12 4.79 14.37
N TRP A 62 -6.24 5.31 13.51
CA TRP A 62 -6.37 6.61 12.86
C TRP A 62 -6.67 6.37 11.38
N GLN A 63 -7.96 6.21 11.04
CA GLN A 63 -8.38 5.96 9.67
C GLN A 63 -8.48 7.28 8.89
N ALA A 64 -7.55 7.50 7.97
CA ALA A 64 -7.63 8.58 7.00
C ALA A 64 -8.87 8.40 6.09
N LYS A 65 -9.59 9.49 5.81
CA LYS A 65 -10.75 9.51 4.90
C LYS A 65 -10.62 10.51 3.77
N ARG A 66 -9.86 11.58 3.97
CA ARG A 66 -9.65 12.60 2.93
C ARG A 66 -8.24 13.14 2.98
N ILE A 67 -7.63 13.33 1.81
CA ILE A 67 -6.32 13.95 1.65
C ILE A 67 -6.54 15.21 0.81
N GLU A 68 -6.40 16.37 1.42
CA GLU A 68 -6.48 17.66 0.74
C GLU A 68 -5.06 18.08 0.35
N TYR A 69 -4.82 18.33 -0.93
CA TYR A 69 -3.52 18.80 -1.42
C TYR A 69 -3.72 20.06 -2.27
N GLY A 70 -2.95 21.11 -1.97
CA GLY A 70 -3.07 22.39 -2.65
C GLY A 70 -2.40 23.53 -1.88
N GLY A 71 -2.54 24.76 -2.37
CA GLY A 71 -2.12 25.94 -1.61
C GLY A 71 -3.10 26.17 -0.46
N CYS A 72 -2.66 26.00 0.79
CA CYS A 72 -3.47 26.35 1.95
C CYS A 72 -3.82 27.85 1.86
N GLY A 73 -5.11 28.16 1.81
CA GLY A 73 -5.67 29.49 1.60
C GLY A 73 -5.34 30.45 2.75
N GLY A 74 -4.12 30.98 2.75
CA GLY A 74 -3.69 32.12 3.53
C GLY A 74 -3.00 33.10 2.59
N ARG A 75 -3.54 34.32 2.49
CA ARG A 75 -3.00 35.40 1.63
C ARG A 75 -1.53 35.66 1.99
N GLY A 76 -0.62 35.18 1.13
CA GLY A 76 0.80 35.52 1.18
C GLY A 76 1.70 34.32 1.48
N GLN A 77 2.49 33.94 0.48
CA GLN A 77 3.50 32.88 0.46
C GLN A 77 2.97 31.46 0.20
N GLY A 78 3.18 30.99 -1.03
CA GLY A 78 2.79 29.68 -1.56
C GLY A 78 3.52 28.51 -0.93
N LYS A 79 3.28 28.26 0.36
CA LYS A 79 3.74 27.05 1.03
C LYS A 79 2.83 25.89 0.62
N ARG A 80 3.44 24.83 0.06
CA ARG A 80 2.74 23.57 -0.23
C ARG A 80 2.30 22.97 1.09
N CYS A 81 1.04 22.60 1.17
CA CYS A 81 0.40 22.19 2.42
C CYS A 81 -0.59 21.08 2.07
N CYS A 82 -0.38 19.92 2.67
CA CYS A 82 -1.24 18.77 2.57
C CYS A 82 -1.92 18.55 3.92
N ARG A 83 -3.21 18.23 3.89
CA ARG A 83 -4.01 17.99 5.09
C ARG A 83 -4.62 16.60 4.97
N VAL A 84 -4.32 15.74 5.94
CA VAL A 84 -4.94 14.42 6.04
C VAL A 84 -6.04 14.51 7.08
N VAL A 85 -7.27 14.24 6.67
CA VAL A 85 -8.47 14.32 7.50
C VAL A 85 -8.92 12.91 7.85
N ARG A 86 -9.11 12.67 9.15
CA ARG A 86 -9.64 11.43 9.71
C ARG A 86 -11.17 11.37 9.59
N GLU A 87 -11.72 10.18 9.76
CA GLU A 87 -13.17 9.93 9.84
C GLU A 87 -13.93 10.82 10.84
N ASN A 88 -13.33 11.15 11.99
CA ASN A 88 -13.95 12.00 13.01
C ASN A 88 -13.70 13.51 12.80
N GLY A 89 -12.97 13.88 11.73
CA GLY A 89 -12.61 15.27 11.43
C GLY A 89 -11.26 15.74 11.98
N ASP A 90 -10.51 14.91 12.72
CA ASP A 90 -9.14 15.26 13.14
C ASP A 90 -8.26 15.49 11.91
N VAL A 91 -7.41 16.53 11.95
CA VAL A 91 -6.54 16.91 10.82
C VAL A 91 -5.08 16.84 11.20
N VAL A 92 -4.27 16.24 10.31
CA VAL A 92 -2.81 16.31 10.35
C VAL A 92 -2.33 17.12 9.15
N GLU A 93 -1.54 18.16 9.41
CA GLU A 93 -0.95 19.02 8.37
C GLU A 93 0.51 18.65 8.13
N CYS A 94 0.92 18.64 6.87
CA CYS A 94 2.26 18.26 6.44
C CYS A 94 2.61 18.89 5.09
N ASP A 95 3.89 18.91 4.72
CA ASP A 95 4.33 19.46 3.43
C ASP A 95 4.10 18.48 2.26
N ALA A 96 3.99 17.18 2.55
CA ALA A 96 3.78 16.11 1.57
C ALA A 96 3.13 14.87 2.20
N VAL A 97 2.38 14.11 1.40
CA VAL A 97 1.73 12.85 1.80
C VAL A 97 2.19 11.73 0.86
N ILE A 98 2.59 10.60 1.45
CA ILE A 98 2.85 9.35 0.71
C ILE A 98 1.69 8.40 0.99
N VAL A 99 1.06 7.91 -0.06
CA VAL A 99 -0.09 7.01 0.02
C VAL A 99 0.37 5.58 -0.25
N THR A 100 0.29 4.73 0.77
CA THR A 100 0.71 3.32 0.71
C THR A 100 -0.43 2.34 1.01
N VAL A 101 -1.67 2.75 0.75
CA VAL A 101 -2.85 1.89 0.99
C VAL A 101 -3.01 0.86 -0.14
N PRO A 102 -3.65 -0.30 0.13
CA PRO A 102 -3.95 -1.27 -0.91
C PRO A 102 -4.73 -0.66 -2.08
N LEU A 103 -4.48 -1.14 -3.30
CA LEU A 103 -5.17 -0.68 -4.51
C LEU A 103 -6.69 -0.81 -4.41
N THR A 104 -7.18 -1.83 -3.70
CA THR A 104 -8.62 -2.04 -3.45
C THR A 104 -9.26 -0.89 -2.68
N ILE A 105 -8.56 -0.32 -1.70
CA ILE A 105 -9.00 0.85 -0.92
C ILE A 105 -9.10 2.08 -1.83
N LEU A 106 -8.12 2.27 -2.73
CA LEU A 106 -8.17 3.36 -3.71
C LEU A 106 -9.33 3.19 -4.69
N LYS A 107 -9.56 1.97 -5.18
CA LYS A 107 -10.66 1.66 -6.12
C LYS A 107 -12.04 1.81 -5.48
N ALA A 108 -12.17 1.50 -4.20
CA ALA A 108 -13.42 1.65 -3.45
C ALA A 108 -13.78 3.12 -3.16
N GLY A 109 -12.80 4.03 -3.27
CA GLY A 109 -13.00 5.44 -2.90
C GLY A 109 -13.09 5.65 -1.40
N ASP A 110 -12.53 4.73 -0.59
CA ASP A 110 -12.52 4.82 0.88
C ASP A 110 -11.73 6.03 1.38
N ILE A 111 -10.84 6.56 0.54
CA ILE A 111 -10.08 7.79 0.76
C ILE A 111 -10.37 8.74 -0.39
N ALA A 112 -10.90 9.92 -0.07
CA ALA A 112 -11.08 11.02 -1.01
C ALA A 112 -9.80 11.84 -1.18
N PHE A 113 -9.64 12.42 -2.36
CA PHE A 113 -8.49 13.22 -2.81
C PHE A 113 -8.99 14.58 -3.30
#